data_AF-A0A958G4V9-F1
#
_entry.id   AF-A0A958G4V9-F1
#
_cell.length_a   1.000
_cell.length_b   1.000
_cell.length_c   1.000
_cell.angle_alpha   90.00
_cell.angle_beta   90.00
_cell.angle_gamma   90.00
#
_symmetry.space_group_name_H-M   'P 1'
#
loop_
_entity.id
_entity.type
_entity.pdbx_description
1 polymer ?
#
loop_
_entity_poly.entity_id
_entity_poly.type
_entity_poly.pdbx_seq_one_letter_code
_entity_poly.pdbx_strand_id
1 'polypeptide(L)'
;TSSGDVYAMVKTSLTGADPSLYLIKRNAAGVWSRYEYSIYSERLTRPILLIDEADDQIYVFAKSKLTGPEIIYRKTSSLSSISFPSGLGTPVIESASDLNIDNVTSTKQNVNDSTGILILAGDLYTHYYFHNYFELSETPILQSFSPQVAAAGAVVTLTGRS
;
A
#
# COMPACT_ATOMS: atom_id res chain seq x y z
N THR A 1 -15.05 -5.81 0.17
CA THR A 1 -14.68 -6.15 1.55
C THR A 1 -15.69 -7.10 2.14
N SER A 2 -15.42 -7.66 3.32
CA SER A 2 -16.32 -8.53 4.07
C SER A 2 -17.67 -7.88 4.39
N SER A 3 -17.68 -6.55 4.54
CA SER A 3 -18.87 -5.72 4.76
C SER A 3 -19.73 -5.49 3.51
N GLY A 4 -19.29 -5.93 2.32
CA GLY A 4 -19.96 -5.66 1.05
C GLY A 4 -19.62 -4.30 0.41
N ASP A 5 -18.65 -3.57 0.96
CA ASP A 5 -18.13 -2.35 0.33
C ASP A 5 -17.24 -2.70 -0.87
N VAL A 6 -17.33 -1.87 -1.92
CA VAL A 6 -16.53 -1.98 -3.15
C VAL A 6 -15.61 -0.78 -3.24
N TYR A 7 -14.35 -1.02 -3.59
CA TYR A 7 -13.33 0.01 -3.74
C TYR A 7 -12.69 -0.09 -5.12
N ALA A 8 -12.44 1.06 -5.74
CA ALA A 8 -11.74 1.10 -7.03
C ALA A 8 -10.88 2.35 -7.15
N MET A 9 -9.73 2.21 -7.81
CA MET A 9 -8.94 3.35 -8.24
C MET A 9 -9.39 3.77 -9.63
N VAL A 10 -9.69 5.05 -9.81
CA VAL A 10 -10.12 5.61 -11.09
C VAL A 10 -9.23 6.76 -11.50
N LYS A 11 -8.99 6.87 -12.80
CA LYS A 11 -8.20 7.94 -13.40
C LYS A 11 -9.10 8.93 -14.12
N THR A 12 -8.77 10.21 -13.98
CA THR A 12 -9.45 11.29 -14.68
C THR A 12 -8.61 11.79 -15.86
N SER A 13 -9.21 12.62 -16.70
CA SER A 13 -8.50 13.43 -17.70
C SER A 13 -8.27 14.87 -17.23
N LEU A 14 -8.44 15.15 -15.92
CA LEU A 14 -8.27 16.48 -15.35
C LEU A 14 -6.79 16.87 -15.28
N THR A 15 -6.52 18.18 -15.21
CA THR A 15 -5.15 18.73 -15.29
C THR A 15 -4.94 19.85 -14.26
N GLY A 16 -3.70 20.34 -14.12
CA GLY A 16 -3.41 21.44 -13.20
C GLY A 16 -3.45 21.03 -11.72
N ALA A 17 -4.21 21.76 -10.91
CA ALA A 17 -4.39 21.46 -9.49
C ALA A 17 -5.47 20.40 -9.23
N ASP A 18 -6.21 19.99 -10.27
CA ASP A 18 -7.29 19.02 -10.12
C ASP A 18 -6.75 17.60 -9.86
N PRO A 19 -7.52 16.75 -9.14
CA PRO A 19 -7.16 15.37 -8.90
C PRO A 19 -7.10 14.53 -10.19
N SER A 20 -5.98 13.84 -10.38
CA SER A 20 -5.71 12.94 -11.50
C SER A 20 -6.13 11.49 -11.22
N LEU A 21 -6.14 11.09 -9.95
CA LEU A 21 -6.63 9.80 -9.47
C LEU A 21 -7.54 10.00 -8.26
N TYR A 22 -8.60 9.19 -8.22
CA TYR A 22 -9.45 9.04 -7.04
C TYR A 22 -9.48 7.58 -6.60
N LEU A 23 -9.60 7.37 -5.30
CA LEU A 23 -10.23 6.16 -4.76
C LEU A 23 -11.73 6.42 -4.71
N ILE A 24 -12.52 5.52 -5.28
CA ILE A 24 -13.99 5.51 -5.11
C ILE A 24 -14.39 4.34 -4.22
N LYS A 25 -15.36 4.60 -3.33
CA LYS A 25 -15.98 3.59 -2.47
C LYS A 25 -17.48 3.56 -2.78
N ARG A 26 -18.02 2.37 -2.99
CA ARG A 26 -19.47 2.12 -2.92
C ARG A 26 -19.72 1.33 -1.63
N ASN A 27 -20.53 1.87 -0.74
CA ASN A 27 -20.88 1.12 0.47
C ASN A 27 -21.91 0.01 0.18
N ALA A 28 -22.17 -0.86 1.16
CA ALA A 28 -23.16 -1.94 1.05
C ALA A 28 -24.58 -1.44 0.69
N ALA A 29 -24.96 -0.22 1.11
CA ALA A 29 -26.23 0.42 0.77
C ALA A 29 -26.25 1.03 -0.66
N GLY A 30 -25.13 0.96 -1.38
CA GLY A 30 -24.99 1.46 -2.75
C GLY A 30 -24.67 2.94 -2.88
N VAL A 31 -24.33 3.62 -1.78
CA VAL A 31 -23.92 5.02 -1.77
C VAL A 31 -22.45 5.12 -2.20
N TRP A 32 -22.17 6.03 -3.13
CA TRP A 32 -20.83 6.31 -3.62
C TRP A 32 -20.18 7.48 -2.88
N SER A 33 -18.91 7.32 -2.54
CA SER A 33 -18.01 8.38 -2.11
C SER A 33 -16.71 8.35 -2.93
N ARG A 34 -16.00 9.49 -2.98
CA ARG A 34 -14.72 9.64 -3.66
C ARG A 34 -13.71 10.31 -2.74
N TYR A 35 -12.45 9.89 -2.85
CA TYR A 35 -11.33 10.39 -2.05
C TYR A 35 -10.18 10.71 -3.00
N GLU A 36 -9.63 11.91 -2.87
CA GLU A 36 -8.50 12.35 -3.68
C GLU A 36 -7.27 11.50 -3.38
N TYR A 37 -6.61 11.01 -4.43
CA TYR A 37 -5.39 10.21 -4.28
C TYR A 37 -4.14 10.95 -4.74
N SER A 38 -4.24 11.63 -5.90
CA SER A 38 -3.14 12.40 -6.47
C SER A 38 -3.66 13.53 -7.33
N ILE A 39 -2.89 14.61 -7.42
CA ILE A 39 -3.12 15.71 -8.38
C ILE A 39 -2.38 15.46 -9.70
N TYR A 40 -2.67 16.27 -10.73
CA TYR A 40 -2.04 16.09 -12.05
C TYR A 40 -0.52 16.25 -12.04
N SER A 41 0.02 17.19 -11.25
CA SER A 41 1.46 17.47 -11.20
C SER A 41 2.29 16.30 -10.65
N GLU A 42 1.69 15.40 -9.86
CA GLU A 42 2.35 14.19 -9.35
C GLU A 42 2.54 13.10 -10.43
N ARG A 43 1.77 13.18 -11.52
CA ARG A 43 1.80 12.27 -12.68
C ARG A 43 1.69 10.79 -12.31
N LEU A 44 1.03 10.47 -11.19
CA LEU A 44 0.77 9.09 -10.77
C LEU A 44 -0.26 8.42 -11.68
N THR A 45 -0.02 7.16 -12.04
CA THR A 45 -0.91 6.39 -12.92
C THR A 45 -0.73 4.89 -12.77
N ARG A 46 -1.63 4.13 -13.44
CA ARG A 46 -1.72 2.66 -13.37
C ARG A 46 -1.77 2.15 -11.92
N PRO A 47 -2.70 2.66 -11.09
CA PRO A 47 -2.76 2.30 -9.69
C PRO A 47 -3.22 0.85 -9.51
N ILE A 48 -2.66 0.19 -8.50
CA ILE A 48 -3.11 -1.09 -7.96
C ILE A 48 -3.49 -0.88 -6.51
N LEU A 49 -4.67 -1.36 -6.15
CA LEU A 49 -5.27 -1.25 -4.83
C LEU A 49 -5.26 -2.63 -4.14
N LEU A 50 -4.84 -2.64 -2.88
CA LEU A 50 -5.00 -3.76 -1.96
C LEU A 50 -5.58 -3.23 -0.65
N ILE A 51 -6.38 -4.05 0.03
CA ILE A 51 -7.05 -3.70 1.28
C ILE A 51 -6.69 -4.76 2.31
N ASP A 52 -6.28 -4.28 3.47
CA ASP A 52 -6.19 -5.06 4.70
C ASP A 52 -7.35 -4.64 5.61
N GLU A 53 -8.35 -5.51 5.72
CA GLU A 53 -9.49 -5.24 6.58
C GLU A 53 -9.18 -5.47 8.05
N ALA A 54 -8.20 -6.33 8.38
CA ALA A 54 -7.87 -6.65 9.76
C ALA A 54 -7.17 -5.46 10.43
N ASP A 55 -6.29 -4.79 9.70
CA ASP A 55 -5.47 -3.70 10.22
C ASP A 55 -5.94 -2.29 9.80
N ASP A 56 -7.15 -2.18 9.26
CA ASP A 56 -7.75 -0.92 8.79
C ASP A 56 -6.87 -0.19 7.76
N GLN A 57 -6.21 -0.92 6.84
CA GLN A 57 -5.28 -0.32 5.88
C GLN A 57 -5.72 -0.43 4.43
N ILE A 58 -5.47 0.65 3.70
CA ILE A 58 -5.50 0.70 2.24
C ILE A 58 -4.09 0.90 1.74
N TYR A 59 -3.68 0.07 0.78
CA TYR A 59 -2.41 0.19 0.07
C TYR A 59 -2.66 0.48 -1.40
N VAL A 60 -2.11 1.58 -1.91
CA VAL A 60 -2.16 1.88 -3.34
C VAL A 60 -0.74 2.04 -3.87
N PHE A 61 -0.47 1.32 -4.95
CA PHE A 61 0.80 1.33 -5.67
C PHE A 61 0.58 1.95 -7.05
N ALA A 62 1.37 2.93 -7.42
CA ALA A 62 1.23 3.60 -8.72
C ALA A 62 2.60 4.04 -9.24
N LYS A 63 2.77 4.05 -10.58
CA LYS A 63 3.97 4.64 -11.17
C LYS A 63 3.82 6.15 -11.26
N SER A 64 4.91 6.88 -11.07
CA SER A 64 4.98 8.29 -11.50
C SER A 64 5.57 8.38 -12.92
N LYS A 65 5.05 9.33 -13.70
CA LYS A 65 5.58 9.71 -15.03
C LYS A 65 6.28 11.07 -15.01
N LEU A 66 6.82 11.47 -13.87
CA LEU A 66 7.70 12.64 -13.79
C LEU A 66 8.95 12.43 -14.64
N THR A 67 9.63 13.52 -14.98
CA THR A 67 10.88 13.46 -15.75
C THR A 67 11.95 12.73 -14.93
N GLY A 68 12.59 11.72 -15.52
CA GLY A 68 13.59 10.88 -14.86
C GLY A 68 13.20 9.41 -14.87
N PRO A 69 13.78 8.60 -13.97
CA PRO A 69 13.42 7.19 -13.81
C PRO A 69 11.94 7.02 -13.46
N GLU A 70 11.30 6.03 -14.09
CA GLU A 70 9.96 5.62 -13.73
C GLU A 70 10.02 4.68 -12.51
N ILE A 71 9.43 5.14 -11.41
CA ILE A 71 9.46 4.47 -10.10
C ILE A 71 8.04 4.11 -9.69
N ILE A 72 7.87 2.96 -9.05
CA ILE A 72 6.62 2.59 -8.37
C ILE A 72 6.64 3.15 -6.96
N TYR A 73 5.59 3.91 -6.63
CA TYR A 73 5.39 4.49 -5.31
C TYR A 73 4.20 3.87 -4.60
N ARG A 74 4.26 3.86 -3.27
CA ARG A 74 3.18 3.45 -2.38
C ARG A 74 2.65 4.67 -1.61
N LYS A 75 1.33 4.81 -1.59
CA LYS A 75 0.62 5.59 -0.56
C LYS A 75 -0.29 4.65 0.24
N THR A 76 -0.49 4.98 1.50
CA THR A 76 -1.40 4.28 2.39
C THR A 76 -2.44 5.22 2.99
N SER A 77 -3.52 4.65 3.49
CA SER A 77 -4.57 5.36 4.20
C SER A 77 -5.28 4.40 5.14
N SER A 78 -5.88 4.92 6.22
CA SER A 78 -6.87 4.18 6.99
C SER A 78 -8.08 3.81 6.11
N LEU A 79 -8.64 2.63 6.30
CA LEU A 79 -9.86 2.15 5.62
C LEU A 79 -11.13 2.81 6.22
N SER A 80 -11.11 3.09 7.51
CA SER A 80 -12.19 3.73 8.27
C SER A 80 -12.21 5.26 8.13
N SER A 81 -11.05 5.90 7.91
CA SER A 81 -10.91 7.35 7.76
C SER A 81 -10.01 7.68 6.57
N ILE A 82 -10.56 7.54 5.36
CA ILE A 82 -9.78 7.58 4.13
C ILE A 82 -9.24 8.99 3.84
N SER A 83 -7.92 9.12 3.82
CA SER A 83 -7.19 10.33 3.44
C SER A 83 -5.76 9.95 3.02
N PHE A 84 -5.36 10.36 1.81
CA PHE A 84 -4.02 10.06 1.29
C PHE A 84 -3.08 11.25 1.46
N PRO A 85 -1.78 11.01 1.74
CA PRO A 85 -0.79 12.08 1.78
C PRO A 85 -0.57 12.69 0.38
N SER A 86 -0.26 13.99 0.36
CA SER A 86 0.19 14.67 -0.86
C SER A 86 1.58 14.18 -1.31
N GLY A 87 1.95 14.47 -2.56
CA GLY A 87 3.22 14.06 -3.14
C GLY A 87 3.20 12.66 -3.75
N LEU A 88 4.36 12.07 -4.05
CA LEU A 88 4.42 10.78 -4.73
C LEU A 88 4.14 9.58 -3.81
N GLY A 89 4.38 9.72 -2.51
CA GLY A 89 4.41 8.61 -1.56
C GLY A 89 5.82 8.03 -1.39
N THR A 90 5.91 6.79 -0.92
CA THR A 90 7.19 6.09 -0.66
C THR A 90 7.63 5.30 -1.90
N PRO A 91 8.85 5.46 -2.43
CA PRO A 91 9.34 4.61 -3.52
C PRO A 91 9.46 3.17 -3.03
N VAL A 92 9.02 2.21 -3.84
CA VAL A 92 8.99 0.79 -3.46
C VAL A 92 9.54 -0.17 -4.52
N ILE A 93 9.59 0.24 -5.79
CA ILE A 93 10.35 -0.47 -6.82
C ILE A 93 11.04 0.60 -7.67
N GLU A 94 12.37 0.59 -7.65
CA GLU A 94 13.25 1.45 -8.44
C GLU A 94 14.51 0.67 -8.84
N SER A 95 15.17 1.12 -9.91
CA SER A 95 16.45 0.58 -10.36
C SER A 95 17.35 1.72 -10.83
N ALA A 96 18.67 1.56 -10.60
CA ALA A 96 19.67 2.50 -11.09
C ALA A 96 20.01 2.28 -12.58
N SER A 97 19.67 1.11 -13.14
CA SER A 97 19.96 0.73 -14.53
C SER A 97 18.71 0.61 -15.41
N ASP A 98 17.58 0.23 -14.82
CA ASP A 98 16.32 -0.05 -15.52
C ASP A 98 15.33 1.05 -15.21
N LEU A 99 15.34 2.09 -16.03
CA LEU A 99 14.71 3.38 -15.70
C LEU A 99 13.25 3.47 -16.20
N ASN A 100 12.68 2.41 -16.75
CA ASN A 100 11.36 2.42 -17.40
C ASN A 100 10.43 1.38 -16.77
N ILE A 101 10.45 1.29 -15.43
CA ILE A 101 9.63 0.36 -14.66
C ILE A 101 8.16 0.79 -14.75
N ASP A 102 7.32 -0.14 -15.19
CA ASP A 102 5.92 0.09 -15.49
C ASP A 102 5.05 -1.12 -15.11
N ASN A 103 3.73 -0.94 -15.20
CA ASN A 103 2.72 -1.97 -15.08
C ASN A 103 2.80 -2.71 -13.76
N VAL A 104 2.80 -1.95 -12.65
CA VAL A 104 2.67 -2.56 -11.33
C VAL A 104 1.41 -3.42 -11.28
N THR A 105 1.53 -4.61 -10.70
CA THR A 105 0.45 -5.57 -10.51
C THR A 105 0.56 -6.27 -9.18
N SER A 106 -0.57 -6.81 -8.72
CA SER A 106 -0.71 -7.66 -7.54
C SER A 106 -2.00 -8.48 -7.64
N THR A 107 -2.32 -9.23 -6.59
CA THR A 107 -3.43 -10.19 -6.51
C THR A 107 -4.81 -9.56 -6.67
N LYS A 108 -4.98 -8.29 -6.26
CA LYS A 108 -6.28 -7.60 -6.13
C LYS A 108 -7.24 -8.29 -5.15
N GLN A 109 -6.72 -9.21 -4.35
CA GLN A 109 -7.44 -9.81 -3.23
C GLN A 109 -7.20 -8.95 -1.99
N ASN A 110 -8.05 -9.11 -0.98
CA ASN A 110 -7.73 -8.60 0.34
C ASN A 110 -6.47 -9.31 0.86
N VAL A 111 -5.67 -8.57 1.61
CA VAL A 111 -4.43 -9.03 2.25
C VAL A 111 -4.59 -8.94 3.76
N ASN A 112 -3.63 -9.51 4.48
CA ASN A 112 -3.52 -9.50 5.94
C ASN A 112 -2.10 -9.89 6.35
N ASP A 113 -1.84 -9.89 7.66
CA ASP A 113 -0.61 -10.37 8.30
C ASP A 113 -0.10 -11.73 7.78
N SER A 114 -0.99 -12.68 7.50
CA SER A 114 -0.64 -14.04 7.05
C SER A 114 -0.25 -14.12 5.58
N THR A 115 -0.61 -13.12 4.77
CA THR A 115 -0.39 -13.11 3.31
C THR A 115 0.66 -12.10 2.87
N GLY A 116 0.82 -11.01 3.63
CA GLY A 116 1.65 -9.88 3.22
C GLY A 116 1.17 -9.23 1.92
N ILE A 117 2.05 -8.45 1.30
CA ILE A 117 1.80 -7.82 -0.01
C ILE A 117 2.95 -8.14 -0.95
N LEU A 118 2.66 -8.85 -2.04
CA LEU A 118 3.56 -8.99 -3.18
C LEU A 118 3.15 -8.06 -4.31
N ILE A 119 4.08 -7.23 -4.78
CA ILE A 119 3.92 -6.42 -6.00
C ILE A 119 4.97 -6.81 -7.04
N LEU A 120 4.59 -6.76 -8.30
CA LEU A 120 5.49 -6.96 -9.44
C LEU A 120 5.38 -5.77 -10.40
N ALA A 121 6.45 -5.45 -11.10
CA ALA A 121 6.49 -4.51 -12.20
C ALA A 121 7.51 -4.99 -13.24
N GLY A 122 7.53 -4.41 -14.44
CA GLY A 122 8.51 -4.75 -15.47
C GLY A 122 9.10 -3.52 -16.13
N ASP A 123 10.36 -3.61 -16.55
CA ASP A 123 10.96 -2.60 -17.42
C ASP A 123 10.57 -2.85 -18.88
N LEU A 124 10.14 -1.79 -19.56
CA LEU A 124 9.62 -1.89 -20.92
C LEU A 124 10.69 -2.19 -21.99
N TYR A 125 11.97 -1.94 -21.71
CA TYR A 125 13.07 -2.05 -22.68
C TYR A 125 14.05 -3.17 -22.37
N THR A 126 14.40 -3.39 -21.10
CA THR A 126 15.34 -4.45 -20.71
C THR A 126 14.65 -5.79 -20.51
N HIS A 127 13.32 -5.80 -20.43
CA HIS A 127 12.48 -6.98 -20.24
C HIS A 127 12.74 -7.73 -18.92
N TYR A 128 13.35 -7.07 -17.94
CA TYR A 128 13.42 -7.58 -16.58
C TYR A 128 12.13 -7.29 -15.81
N TYR A 129 11.74 -8.21 -14.94
CA TYR A 129 10.72 -7.96 -13.94
C TYR A 129 11.38 -7.62 -12.60
N PHE A 130 10.68 -6.79 -11.83
CA PHE A 130 11.02 -6.40 -10.48
C PHE A 130 9.88 -6.80 -9.56
N HIS A 131 10.20 -7.04 -8.30
CA HIS A 131 9.20 -7.32 -7.29
C HIS A 131 9.60 -6.68 -5.97
N ASN A 132 8.62 -6.47 -5.12
CA ASN A 132 8.84 -6.18 -3.71
C ASN A 132 7.78 -6.91 -2.89
N TYR A 133 8.16 -7.34 -1.69
CA TYR A 133 7.29 -8.01 -0.75
C TYR A 133 7.29 -7.26 0.58
N PHE A 134 6.10 -6.99 1.09
CA PHE A 134 5.90 -6.37 2.41
C PHE A 134 5.28 -7.39 3.35
N GLU A 135 5.99 -7.70 4.42
CA GLU A 135 5.39 -8.36 5.58
C GLU A 135 4.40 -7.39 6.24
N LEU A 136 3.22 -7.90 6.56
CA LEU A 136 2.17 -7.13 7.24
C LEU A 136 2.03 -7.52 8.72
N SER A 137 2.58 -8.66 9.13
CA SER A 137 2.68 -9.00 10.55
C SER A 137 3.56 -8.00 11.28
N GLU A 138 3.14 -7.52 12.46
CA GLU A 138 4.12 -6.89 13.35
C GLU A 138 5.11 -7.97 13.79
N THR A 139 6.41 -7.66 13.70
CA THR A 139 7.39 -8.51 14.39
C THR A 139 7.07 -8.45 15.89
N PRO A 140 6.83 -9.59 16.56
CA PRO A 140 6.54 -9.57 17.99
C PRO A 140 7.70 -8.91 18.72
N ILE A 141 7.42 -7.81 19.41
CA ILE A 141 8.44 -7.16 20.24
C ILE A 141 8.21 -7.53 21.70
N LEU A 142 9.25 -8.04 22.35
CA LEU A 142 9.27 -8.17 23.79
C LEU A 142 9.42 -6.76 24.38
N GLN A 143 8.39 -6.28 25.07
CA GLN A 143 8.42 -4.99 25.76
C GLN A 143 9.03 -5.15 27.16
N SER A 144 8.66 -6.21 27.87
CA SER A 144 9.19 -6.51 29.19
C SER A 144 9.06 -7.98 29.52
N PHE A 145 9.83 -8.43 30.51
CA PHE A 145 9.65 -9.73 31.12
C PHE A 145 9.87 -9.62 32.62
N SER A 146 9.14 -10.40 33.39
CA SER A 146 9.24 -10.40 34.85
C SER A 146 8.98 -11.80 35.42
N PRO A 147 9.74 -12.21 36.45
CA PRO A 147 10.87 -11.49 37.07
C PRO A 147 12.15 -11.56 36.21
N GLN A 148 13.04 -10.57 36.34
CA GLN A 148 14.35 -10.57 35.65
C GLN A 148 15.37 -11.55 36.26
N VAL A 149 15.17 -11.93 37.52
CA VAL A 149 15.99 -12.91 38.25
C VAL A 149 15.07 -13.81 39.03
N ALA A 150 15.20 -15.12 38.89
CA ALA A 150 14.47 -16.10 39.68
C ALA A 150 15.21 -17.44 39.79
N ALA A 151 14.80 -18.26 40.75
CA ALA A 151 15.32 -19.62 40.92
C ALA A 151 14.96 -20.51 39.73
N ALA A 152 15.75 -21.56 39.52
CA ALA A 152 15.47 -22.55 38.49
C ALA A 152 14.05 -23.13 38.65
N GLY A 153 13.27 -23.14 37.55
CA GLY A 153 11.88 -23.60 37.53
C GLY A 153 10.83 -22.51 37.79
N ALA A 154 11.23 -21.25 38.01
CA ALA A 154 10.28 -20.15 38.13
C ALA A 154 9.62 -19.78 36.78
N VAL A 155 8.35 -19.39 36.84
CA VAL A 155 7.60 -18.89 35.67
C VAL A 155 8.04 -17.46 35.36
N VAL A 156 8.32 -17.19 34.09
CA VAL A 156 8.59 -15.84 33.57
C VAL A 156 7.43 -15.41 32.69
N THR A 157 6.85 -14.25 32.99
CA THR A 157 5.84 -13.62 32.14
C THR A 157 6.53 -12.74 31.13
N LEU A 158 6.20 -12.93 29.84
CA LEU A 158 6.62 -12.06 28.74
C LEU A 158 5.47 -11.12 28.40
N THR A 159 5.74 -9.82 28.33
CA THR A 159 4.80 -8.81 27.86
C THR A 159 5.36 -8.22 26.57
N GLY A 160 4.55 -8.22 25.52
CA GLY A 160 4.93 -7.71 24.22
C GLY A 160 3.72 -7.20 23.45
N ARG A 161 3.98 -6.74 22.23
CA ARG A 161 2.93 -6.54 21.23
C ARG A 161 3.26 -7.38 20.00
N SER A 162 2.20 -7.84 19.35
CA SER A 162 2.16 -8.62 18.12
C SER A 162 1.09 -8.06 17.23
#